data_AF-A0A5S4ZQ94-F1
#
_entry.id   AF-A0A5S4ZQ94-F1
#
_cell.length_a   1.000
_cell.length_b   1.000
_cell.length_c   1.000
_cell.angle_alpha   90.00
_cell.angle_beta   90.00
_cell.angle_gamma   90.00
#
_symmetry.space_group_name_H-M   'P 1'
#
loop_
_entity.id
_entity.type
_entity.pdbx_description
1 polymer ?
#
loop_
_entity_poly.entity_id
_entity_poly.type
_entity_poly.pdbx_seq_one_letter_code
_entity_poly.pdbx_strand_id
1 'polypeptide(L)'
;MIDMVEEYTEYDIAPLTPALNEFSRYVQQAMAGINSDALNNRLMLEAAIYGYLVQTLDKYGMRTFGLATAIKKYFSYFVVEVILNAPEPKTIKEIRIPVR
;
A
#
# COMPACT_ATOMS: atom_id res chain seq x y z
N MET A 1 37.22 12.71 -8.96
CA MET A 1 35.98 12.03 -8.54
C MET A 1 34.85 12.74 -9.24
N ILE A 2 34.05 12.03 -10.02
CA ILE A 2 32.81 12.59 -10.57
C ILE A 2 31.78 12.34 -9.48
N ASP A 3 31.41 13.39 -8.75
CA ASP A 3 30.23 13.35 -7.89
C ASP A 3 29.02 13.25 -8.80
N MET A 4 28.48 12.04 -8.96
CA MET A 4 27.13 11.86 -9.49
C MET A 4 26.19 12.37 -8.40
N VAL A 5 25.87 13.67 -8.46
CA VAL A 5 24.65 14.18 -7.87
C VAL A 5 23.53 13.59 -8.72
N GLU A 6 23.05 12.39 -8.35
CA GLU A 6 21.79 11.89 -8.88
C GLU A 6 20.73 12.92 -8.50
N GLU A 7 20.31 13.74 -9.47
CA GLU A 7 19.18 14.65 -9.32
C GLU A 7 17.96 13.78 -9.01
N TYR A 8 17.68 13.68 -7.72
CA TYR A 8 16.57 12.92 -7.19
C TYR A 8 15.29 13.61 -7.65
N THR A 9 14.75 13.13 -8.76
CA THR A 9 13.46 13.60 -9.24
C THR A 9 12.43 13.08 -8.25
N GLU A 10 11.81 13.97 -7.46
CA GLU A 10 10.70 13.57 -6.59
C GLU A 10 9.67 12.81 -7.43
N TYR A 11 9.36 11.59 -7.01
CA TYR A 11 8.41 10.76 -7.72
C TYR A 11 7.03 11.41 -7.61
N ASP A 12 6.48 11.86 -8.74
CA ASP A 12 5.15 12.47 -8.75
C ASP A 12 4.09 11.40 -8.45
N ILE A 13 3.48 11.52 -7.27
CA ILE A 13 2.40 10.64 -6.80
C ILE A 13 1.02 11.12 -7.25
N ALA A 14 0.89 12.31 -7.85
CA ALA A 14 -0.40 12.85 -8.27
C ALA A 14 -1.14 11.90 -9.22
N PRO A 15 -0.49 11.26 -10.22
CA PRO A 15 -1.15 10.30 -11.10
C PRO A 15 -1.68 9.06 -10.38
N LEU A 16 -1.06 8.65 -9.26
CA LEU A 16 -1.47 7.48 -8.47
C LEU A 16 -2.71 7.72 -7.61
N THR A 17 -3.00 8.99 -7.29
CA THR A 17 -4.07 9.40 -6.36
C THR A 17 -5.43 8.71 -6.60
N PRO A 18 -5.99 8.71 -7.83
CA PRO A 18 -7.30 8.07 -8.06
C PRO A 18 -7.27 6.57 -7.83
N ALA A 19 -6.23 5.86 -8.27
CA ALA A 19 -6.06 4.43 -8.03
C ALA A 19 -5.88 4.13 -6.54
N LEU A 20 -5.06 4.91 -5.82
CA LEU A 20 -4.85 4.74 -4.37
C LEU A 20 -6.13 4.98 -3.57
N ASN A 21 -6.99 5.89 -4.01
CA ASN A 21 -8.29 6.12 -3.38
C ASN A 21 -9.26 4.96 -3.62
N GLU A 22 -9.33 4.41 -4.83
CA GLU A 22 -10.13 3.22 -5.11
C GLU A 22 -9.62 2.02 -4.30
N PHE A 23 -8.31 1.79 -4.31
CA PHE A 23 -7.65 0.76 -3.51
C PHE A 23 -8.00 0.89 -2.03
N SER A 24 -7.93 2.11 -1.47
CA SER A 24 -8.26 2.35 -0.06
C SER A 24 -9.68 1.90 0.29
N ARG A 25 -10.65 2.22 -0.57
CA ARG A 25 -12.04 1.82 -0.38
C ARG A 25 -12.21 0.31 -0.48
N TYR A 26 -11.56 -0.30 -1.47
CA TYR A 26 -11.63 -1.74 -1.68
C TYR A 26 -11.05 -2.51 -0.49
N VAL A 27 -9.86 -2.12 -0.01
CA VAL A 27 -9.25 -2.73 1.16
C VAL A 27 -10.13 -2.53 2.39
N GLN A 28 -10.68 -1.34 2.64
CA GLN A 28 -11.60 -1.13 3.76
C GLN A 28 -12.83 -2.05 3.72
N GLN A 29 -13.38 -2.31 2.53
CA GLN A 29 -14.52 -3.21 2.34
C GLN A 29 -14.15 -4.68 2.50
N ALA A 30 -13.09 -5.13 1.82
CA ALA A 30 -12.64 -6.52 1.83
C ALA A 30 -12.19 -6.96 3.23
N MET A 31 -11.70 -6.00 4.01
CA MET A 31 -11.17 -6.21 5.35
C MET A 31 -12.19 -5.96 6.46
N ALA A 32 -13.37 -5.42 6.13
CA ALA A 32 -14.45 -5.24 7.09
C ALA A 32 -15.01 -6.62 7.51
N GLY A 33 -14.78 -7.00 8.76
CA GLY A 33 -15.31 -8.24 9.33
C GLY A 33 -14.36 -9.44 9.33
N ILE A 34 -13.07 -9.24 9.02
CA ILE A 34 -12.07 -10.30 9.23
C ILE A 34 -11.85 -10.50 10.74
N ASN A 35 -12.15 -11.70 11.23
CA ASN A 35 -11.97 -12.08 12.62
C ASN A 35 -10.46 -12.16 12.94
N SER A 36 -10.00 -11.30 13.85
CA SER A 36 -8.59 -10.94 14.02
C SER A 36 -7.77 -11.94 14.85
N ASP A 37 -8.39 -13.04 15.27
CA ASP A 37 -7.74 -14.20 15.89
C ASP A 37 -7.04 -15.11 14.87
N ALA A 38 -7.37 -15.01 13.58
CA ALA A 38 -6.76 -15.81 12.51
C ALA A 38 -5.48 -15.17 11.93
N LEU A 39 -4.63 -14.56 12.78
CA LEU A 39 -3.38 -13.92 12.33
C LEU A 39 -2.32 -14.89 11.81
N ASN A 40 -2.54 -16.21 11.93
CA ASN A 40 -1.78 -17.23 11.20
C ASN A 40 -1.87 -17.04 9.67
N ASN A 41 -2.88 -16.32 9.17
CA ASN A 41 -3.03 -15.98 7.76
C ASN A 41 -2.41 -14.61 7.38
N ARG A 42 -1.52 -14.04 8.21
CA ARG A 42 -0.87 -12.74 7.93
C ARG A 42 -0.21 -12.70 6.55
N LEU A 43 0.48 -13.77 6.15
CA LEU A 43 1.09 -13.89 4.82
C LEU A 43 0.06 -13.87 3.69
N MET A 44 -1.05 -14.62 3.85
CA MET A 44 -2.15 -14.60 2.88
C MET A 44 -2.79 -13.22 2.79
N LEU A 45 -2.88 -12.53 3.92
CA LEU A 45 -3.45 -11.20 4.01
C LEU A 45 -2.58 -10.14 3.33
N GLU A 46 -1.28 -10.17 3.60
CA GLU A 46 -0.29 -9.31 2.93
C GLU A 46 -0.29 -9.56 1.42
N ALA A 47 -0.34 -10.83 0.99
CA ALA A 47 -0.44 -11.18 -0.42
C ALA A 47 -1.75 -10.70 -1.06
N ALA A 48 -2.89 -10.82 -0.38
CA ALA A 48 -4.18 -10.35 -0.87
C ALA A 48 -4.19 -8.82 -1.03
N ILE A 49 -3.73 -8.09 -0.02
CA ILE A 49 -3.65 -6.62 -0.06
C ILE A 49 -2.72 -6.15 -1.19
N TYR A 50 -1.55 -6.78 -1.34
CA TYR A 50 -0.66 -6.47 -2.46
C TYR A 50 -1.31 -6.78 -3.81
N GLY A 51 -2.01 -7.92 -3.93
CA GLY A 51 -2.78 -8.28 -5.12
C GLY A 51 -3.85 -7.24 -5.48
N TYR A 52 -4.57 -6.71 -4.49
CA TYR A 52 -5.55 -5.64 -4.70
C TYR A 52 -4.91 -4.34 -5.17
N LEU A 53 -3.72 -4.01 -4.65
CA LEU A 53 -2.96 -2.84 -5.12
C LEU A 53 -2.57 -3.02 -6.59
N VAL A 54 -2.02 -4.18 -6.96
CA VAL A 54 -1.63 -4.49 -8.36
C VAL A 54 -2.84 -4.40 -9.30
N GLN A 55 -3.95 -5.05 -8.96
CA GLN A 55 -5.16 -5.03 -9.79
C GLN A 55 -5.73 -3.62 -9.95
N THR A 56 -5.71 -2.82 -8.87
CA THR A 56 -6.20 -1.45 -8.93
C THR A 56 -5.28 -0.58 -9.79
N LEU A 57 -3.96 -0.73 -9.68
CA LEU A 57 -3.02 0.04 -10.51
C LEU A 57 -3.12 -0.36 -11.98
N ASP A 58 -3.23 -1.66 -12.27
CA ASP A 58 -3.37 -2.19 -13.64
C ASP A 58 -4.64 -1.66 -14.32
N LYS A 59 -5.77 -1.58 -13.60
CA LYS A 59 -7.02 -0.98 -14.09
C LYS A 59 -6.84 0.46 -14.59
N TYR A 60 -5.91 1.21 -13.98
CA TYR A 60 -5.59 2.58 -14.37
C TYR A 60 -4.38 2.69 -15.32
N GLY A 61 -3.86 1.56 -15.83
CA GLY A 61 -2.68 1.51 -16.70
C GLY A 61 -1.38 1.87 -16.00
N MET A 62 -1.33 1.78 -14.67
CA MET A 62 -0.17 2.13 -13.85
C MET A 62 0.65 0.88 -13.51
N ARG A 63 1.98 1.02 -13.50
CA ARG A 63 2.88 -0.06 -13.08
C ARG A 63 3.15 0.01 -11.58
N THR A 64 3.35 -1.15 -10.97
CA THR A 64 3.66 -1.30 -9.53
C THR A 64 5.16 -1.17 -9.22
N PHE A 65 5.99 -0.82 -10.22
CA PHE A 65 7.44 -0.75 -10.03
C PHE A 65 7.79 0.28 -8.95
N GLY A 66 8.51 -0.17 -7.92
CA GLY A 66 8.85 0.66 -6.78
C GLY A 66 7.74 0.84 -5.75
N LEU A 67 6.60 0.13 -5.83
CA LEU A 67 5.56 0.17 -4.80
C LEU A 67 5.55 -1.11 -3.96
N ALA A 68 5.41 -0.94 -2.64
CA ALA A 68 5.29 -2.00 -1.66
C ALA A 68 4.11 -1.73 -0.72
N THR A 69 3.63 -2.77 -0.04
CA THR A 69 2.61 -2.64 1.01
C THR A 69 3.13 -3.16 2.34
N ALA A 70 2.82 -2.48 3.43
CA ALA A 70 3.07 -2.95 4.78
C ALA A 70 1.78 -2.96 5.61
N ILE A 71 1.67 -3.89 6.56
CA ILE A 71 0.53 -3.98 7.48
C ILE A 71 1.03 -3.84 8.90
N LYS A 72 0.52 -2.84 9.63
CA LYS A 72 0.77 -2.62 11.07
C LYS A 72 -0.50 -2.94 11.86
N LYS A 73 -0.39 -3.87 12.81
CA LYS A 73 -1.50 -4.21 13.72
C LYS A 73 -1.43 -3.34 14.97
N TYR A 74 -2.57 -2.77 15.34
CA TYR A 74 -2.81 -2.12 16.64
C TYR A 74 -3.91 -2.86 17.38
N PHE A 75 -4.14 -2.49 18.63
CA PHE A 75 -5.09 -3.17 19.50
C PHE A 75 -6.53 -3.16 18.94
N SER A 76 -6.97 -2.04 18.35
CA SER A 76 -8.35 -1.84 17.86
C SER A 76 -8.47 -1.59 16.36
N TYR A 77 -7.37 -1.58 15.62
CA TYR A 77 -7.33 -1.35 14.17
C TYR A 77 -6.04 -1.88 13.56
N PHE A 78 -5.99 -1.96 12.24
CA PHE A 78 -4.75 -2.15 11.49
C PHE A 78 -4.58 -1.02 10.48
N VAL A 79 -3.33 -0.78 10.11
CA VAL A 79 -2.94 0.22 9.12
C VAL A 79 -2.28 -0.50 7.96
N VAL A 80 -2.81 -0.29 6.77
CA VAL A 80 -2.16 -0.68 5.52
C VAL A 80 -1.46 0.55 4.97
N GLU A 81 -0.15 0.42 4.76
CA GLU A 81 0.70 1.46 4.19
C GLU A 81 1.04 1.09 2.76
N VAL A 82 0.93 2.04 1.84
CA VAL A 82 1.53 1.95 0.51
C VAL A 82 2.83 2.73 0.55
N ILE A 83 3.93 2.05 0.27
CA ILE A 83 5.29 2.56 0.36
C ILE A 83 5.85 2.68 -1.05
N LEU A 84 6.42 3.83 -1.36
CA LEU A 84 7.26 4.02 -2.52
C LEU A 84 8.71 3.71 -2.14
N ASN A 85 9.28 2.67 -2.73
CA ASN A 85 10.69 2.30 -2.70
C ASN A 85 11.47 3.17 -3.70
N ALA A 86 11.56 4.47 -3.39
CA ALA A 86 12.66 5.31 -3.87
C ALA A 86 13.89 5.09 -2.95
N PRO A 87 15.09 5.58 -3.29
CA PRO A 87 16.29 5.31 -2.47
C PRO A 87 16.18 5.77 -0.99
N GLU A 88 15.14 6.56 -0.66
CA GLU A 88 14.56 6.66 0.68
C GLU A 88 13.08 6.20 0.64
N PRO A 89 12.71 5.10 1.33
CA PRO A 89 11.33 4.62 1.36
C PRO A 89 10.38 5.63 1.99
N LYS A 90 9.27 5.93 1.30
CA LYS A 90 8.26 6.88 1.76
C LYS A 90 6.86 6.28 1.72
N THR A 91 6.10 6.44 2.80
CA THR A 91 4.67 6.11 2.80
C THR A 91 3.90 7.17 2.02
N ILE A 92 3.21 6.73 0.96
CA ILE A 92 2.40 7.60 0.09
C ILE A 92 0.90 7.48 0.36
N LYS A 93 0.47 6.43 1.07
CA LYS A 93 -0.91 6.23 1.51
C LYS A 93 -0.96 5.41 2.79
N GLU A 94 -1.80 5.84 3.73
CA GLU A 94 -2.17 5.06 4.91
C GLU A 94 -3.68 4.80 4.91
N ILE A 95 -4.05 3.55 5.19
CA ILE A 95 -5.44 3.11 5.24
C ILE A 95 -5.68 2.48 6.60
N ARG A 96 -6.45 3.18 7.44
CA ARG A 96 -6.87 2.67 8.76
C ARG A 96 -8.10 1.80 8.61
N ILE A 97 -8.07 0.63 9.22
CA ILE A 97 -9.13 -0.35 9.12
C ILE A 97 -9.46 -0.83 10.54
N PRO A 98 -10.68 -0.54 11.04
CA PRO A 98 -11.07 -0.90 12.40
C PRO A 98 -11.24 -2.41 12.53
N VAL A 99 -10.80 -2.96 13.66
CA VAL A 99 -11.12 -4.33 14.06
C VAL A 99 -12.46 -4.26 14.81
N ARG A 100 -13.47 -4.96 14.31
CA ARG A 100 -14.78 -5.13 14.98
C ARG A 100 -14.96 -6.57 15.40
#